data_AF-A0A3B8IS98-F1
#
_entry.id   AF-A0A3B8IS98-F1
#
_cell.length_a   1.000
_cell.length_b   1.000
_cell.length_c   1.000
_cell.angle_alpha   90.00
_cell.angle_beta   90.00
_cell.angle_gamma   90.00
#
_symmetry.space_group_name_H-M   'P 1'
#
loop_
_entity.id
_entity.type
_entity.pdbx_description
1 polymer ?
#
loop_
_entity_poly.entity_id
_entity_poly.type
_entity_poly.pdbx_seq_one_letter_code
_entity_poly.pdbx_strand_id
1 'polypeptide(L)'
;TYTVFSIPQKDQWTLILNGDLGQWGAFNYAQDQDVLRVTVPVVNTPESWEPFTIDFEQFENHVDMVLIWDRTKVAVSISQQEQ
;
A
#
# COMPACT_ATOMS: atom_id res chain seq x y z
N THR A 1 9.73 0.36 12.35
CA THR A 1 9.83 -0.54 11.19
C THR A 1 8.57 -1.38 11.15
N TYR A 2 8.02 -1.61 9.97
CA TYR A 2 6.76 -2.33 9.78
C TYR A 2 6.90 -3.31 8.61
N THR A 3 6.03 -4.31 8.57
CA THR A 3 5.81 -5.15 7.39
C THR A 3 4.61 -4.63 6.61
N VAL A 4 4.69 -4.63 5.28
CA VAL A 4 3.58 -4.23 4.40
C VAL A 4 2.88 -5.47 3.85
N PHE A 5 1.57 -5.56 4.05
CA PHE A 5 0.72 -6.55 3.40
C PHE A 5 -0.28 -5.86 2.47
N SER A 6 -0.70 -6.57 1.43
CA SER A 6 -1.76 -6.13 0.52
C SER A 6 -2.79 -7.24 0.32
N ILE A 7 -4.06 -6.86 0.21
CA ILE A 7 -5.15 -7.71 -0.24
C ILE A 7 -5.67 -7.10 -1.55
N PRO A 8 -5.12 -7.51 -2.71
CA PRO A 8 -5.51 -6.97 -3.99
C PRO A 8 -6.89 -7.48 -4.41
N GLN A 9 -7.72 -6.58 -4.92
CA GLN A 9 -8.97 -6.89 -5.63
C GLN A 9 -9.00 -6.10 -6.94
N LYS A 10 -10.01 -6.37 -7.79
CA LYS A 10 -10.12 -5.76 -9.11
C LYS A 10 -10.22 -4.23 -9.05
N ASP A 11 -11.07 -3.71 -8.16
CA ASP A 11 -11.44 -2.29 -8.15
C ASP A 11 -10.83 -1.52 -6.96
N GLN A 12 -10.32 -2.23 -5.96
CA GLN A 12 -9.73 -1.65 -4.75
C GLN A 12 -8.70 -2.58 -4.12
N TRP A 13 -7.71 -2.03 -3.44
CA TRP A 13 -6.74 -2.78 -2.65
C TRP A 13 -6.86 -2.39 -1.19
N THR A 14 -6.75 -3.37 -0.30
CA THR A 14 -6.51 -3.08 1.12
C THR A 14 -5.02 -3.19 1.39
N LEU A 15 -4.42 -2.11 1.90
CA LEU A 15 -3.03 -2.07 2.34
C LEU A 15 -2.97 -2.05 3.86
N ILE A 16 -2.02 -2.80 4.39
CA ILE A 16 -1.89 -3.05 5.83
C ILE A 16 -0.44 -2.79 6.23
N LEU A 17 -0.23 -1.95 7.23
CA LEU A 17 1.03 -1.87 7.95
C LEU A 17 0.91 -2.69 9.23
N ASN A 18 1.73 -3.71 9.35
CA ASN A 18 1.71 -4.64 10.47
C ASN A 18 3.00 -4.48 11.29
N GLY A 19 2.87 -4.50 12.62
CA GLY A 19 3.96 -4.34 13.57
C GLY A 19 4.93 -5.52 13.62
N ASP A 20 4.49 -6.72 13.23
CA ASP A 20 5.33 -7.91 13.24
C ASP A 20 6.30 -7.92 12.05
N LEU A 21 7.53 -8.35 12.33
CA LEU A 21 8.64 -8.36 11.39
C LEU A 21 9.10 -9.80 11.12
N GLY A 22 9.76 -10.01 9.97
CA GLY A 22 10.40 -11.30 9.65
C GLY A 22 9.44 -12.39 9.21
N GLN A 23 8.19 -12.04 8.87
CA GLN A 23 7.20 -12.99 8.36
C GLN A 23 7.54 -13.43 6.93
N TRP A 24 7.41 -14.73 6.63
CA TRP A 24 7.60 -15.27 5.29
C TRP A 24 6.29 -15.24 4.49
N GLY A 25 5.73 -14.03 4.32
CA GLY A 25 4.37 -13.83 3.80
C GLY A 25 3.29 -13.90 4.89
N ALA A 26 2.05 -14.19 4.52
CA ALA A 26 0.88 -14.05 5.40
C ALA A 26 0.54 -15.29 6.26
N PHE A 27 1.42 -16.30 6.32
CA PHE A 27 1.12 -17.56 7.02
C PHE A 27 0.89 -17.41 8.53
N ASN A 28 1.62 -16.50 9.18
CA ASN A 28 1.43 -16.15 10.58
C ASN A 28 0.87 -14.73 10.73
N TYR A 29 0.10 -14.27 9.74
CA TYR A 29 -0.53 -12.95 9.82
C TYR A 29 -1.48 -12.90 11.03
N ALA A 30 -1.27 -11.89 11.88
CA ALA A 30 -2.07 -11.63 13.06
C ALA A 30 -2.64 -10.20 12.95
N GLN A 31 -3.97 -10.11 12.79
CA GLN A 31 -4.66 -8.85 12.53
C GLN A 31 -4.59 -7.87 13.72
N ASP A 32 -4.42 -8.37 14.94
CA ASP A 32 -4.21 -7.56 16.14
C ASP A 32 -2.87 -6.79 16.12
N GLN A 33 -1.94 -7.17 15.24
CA GLN A 33 -0.70 -6.45 14.99
C GLN A 33 -0.82 -5.41 13.86
N ASP A 34 -2.01 -5.22 13.28
CA ASP A 34 -2.25 -4.18 12.27
C ASP A 34 -2.23 -2.80 12.93
N VAL A 35 -1.25 -1.97 12.54
CA VAL A 35 -1.11 -0.58 12.97
C VAL A 35 -1.92 0.35 12.07
N LEU A 36 -2.04 -0.02 10.79
CA LEU A 36 -2.86 0.69 9.81
C LEU A 36 -3.50 -0.33 8.87
N ARG A 37 -4.78 -0.11 8.54
CA ARG A 37 -5.50 -0.83 7.51
C ARG A 37 -6.31 0.16 6.69
N VAL A 38 -5.92 0.36 5.44
CA VAL A 38 -6.55 1.34 4.54
C VAL A 38 -6.99 0.66 3.25
N THR A 39 -8.15 1.07 2.73
CA THR A 39 -8.62 0.62 1.42
C THR A 39 -8.55 1.78 0.44
N VAL A 40 -7.88 1.56 -0.68
CA VAL A 40 -7.67 2.56 -1.74
C VAL A 40 -8.15 2.03 -3.07
N PRO A 41 -8.73 2.88 -3.94
CA PRO A 41 -9.22 2.44 -5.24
C PRO A 41 -8.07 2.10 -6.19
N VAL A 42 -8.32 1.17 -7.10
CA VAL A 42 -7.43 0.91 -8.24
C VAL A 42 -7.64 1.98 -9.30
N VAL A 43 -6.54 2.56 -9.76
CA VAL A 43 -6.48 3.44 -10.93
C VAL A 43 -5.85 2.65 -12.07
N ASN A 44 -6.56 2.58 -13.21
CA ASN A 44 -6.02 1.93 -14.40
C ASN A 44 -5.01 2.85 -15.10
N THR A 45 -3.84 2.33 -15.42
CA THR A 45 -2.81 3.08 -16.15
C THR A 45 -2.94 2.90 -17.67
N PRO A 46 -2.52 3.91 -18.46
CA PRO A 46 -2.59 3.82 -19.92
C PRO A 46 -1.61 2.78 -20.49
N GLU A 47 -0.46 2.64 -19.84
CA GLU A 47 0.61 1.70 -20.20
C GLU A 47 0.77 0.62 -19.12
N SER A 48 1.34 -0.53 -19.51
CA SER A 48 1.63 -1.63 -18.60
C SER A 48 3.01 -1.46 -17.98
N TRP A 49 3.09 -1.62 -16.65
CA TRP A 49 4.32 -1.65 -15.86
C TRP A 49 4.72 -3.10 -15.56
N GLU A 50 5.78 -3.59 -16.20
CA GLU A 50 6.26 -4.95 -15.94
C GLU A 50 6.80 -5.16 -14.51
N PRO A 51 7.66 -4.27 -13.94
CA PRO A 51 8.13 -4.45 -12.59
C PRO A 51 7.09 -3.98 -11.58
N PHE A 52 6.83 -4.80 -10.57
CA PHE A 52 6.13 -4.34 -9.38
C PHE A 52 6.97 -3.27 -8.69
N THR A 53 6.48 -2.04 -8.68
CA THR A 53 7.21 -0.85 -8.23
C THR A 53 6.49 -0.22 -7.05
N ILE A 54 7.25 0.14 -6.02
CA ILE A 54 6.80 0.98 -4.93
C ILE A 54 7.61 2.27 -5.01
N ASP A 55 6.92 3.40 -5.14
CA ASP A 55 7.52 4.73 -5.21
C ASP A 55 6.85 5.69 -4.23
N PHE A 56 7.51 6.81 -3.94
CA PHE A 56 7.01 7.86 -3.07
C PHE A 56 6.94 9.18 -3.84
N GLU A 57 5.73 9.57 -4.21
CA GLU A 57 5.44 10.85 -4.87
C GLU A 57 5.25 11.94 -3.81
N GLN A 58 6.13 12.95 -3.77
CA GLN A 58 6.08 14.02 -2.76
C GLN A 58 5.26 15.22 -3.24
N PHE A 59 4.34 15.69 -2.39
CA PHE A 59 3.57 16.91 -2.57
C PHE A 59 3.87 17.90 -1.44
N GLU A 60 3.32 19.12 -1.52
CA GLU A 60 3.60 20.19 -0.53
C GLU A 60 3.26 19.79 0.90
N ASN A 61 2.12 19.10 1.10
CA ASN A 61 1.57 18.80 2.44
C ASN A 61 1.42 17.29 2.75
N HIS A 62 1.79 16.41 1.82
CA HIS A 62 1.67 14.96 1.98
C HIS A 62 2.62 14.22 1.04
N VAL A 63 2.78 12.92 1.26
CA VAL A 63 3.50 12.02 0.38
C VAL A 63 2.56 10.87 0.00
N ASP A 64 2.47 10.56 -1.28
CA ASP A 64 1.76 9.38 -1.74
C ASP A 64 2.74 8.22 -1.89
N MET A 65 2.47 7.13 -1.17
CA MET A 65 3.09 5.84 -1.45
C MET A 65 2.33 5.18 -2.59
N VAL A 66 2.97 5.04 -3.74
CA VAL A 66 2.39 4.51 -4.97
C VAL A 66 2.88 3.09 -5.21
N LEU A 67 1.94 2.16 -5.40
CA LEU A 67 2.23 0.79 -5.80
C LEU A 67 1.67 0.59 -7.21
N ILE A 68 2.51 0.14 -8.14
CA ILE A 68 2.13 -0.04 -9.55
C ILE A 68 2.65 -1.36 -10.11
N TRP A 69 1.78 -2.07 -10.84
CA TRP A 69 2.12 -3.26 -11.61
C TRP A 69 1.06 -3.54 -12.69
N ASP A 70 1.53 -4.00 -13.84
CA ASP A 70 0.76 -4.09 -15.08
C ASP A 70 -0.02 -2.78 -15.30
N ARG A 71 -1.36 -2.83 -15.37
CA ARG A 71 -2.20 -1.66 -15.54
C ARG A 71 -2.81 -1.13 -14.24
N THR A 72 -2.37 -1.65 -13.09
CA THR A 72 -2.93 -1.36 -11.78
C THR A 72 -2.03 -0.40 -11.03
N LYS A 73 -2.52 0.79 -10.70
CA LYS A 73 -1.90 1.74 -9.77
C LYS A 73 -2.80 1.91 -8.55
N VAL A 74 -2.22 1.89 -7.35
CA VAL A 74 -2.87 2.32 -6.11
C VAL A 74 -1.97 3.31 -5.39
N ALA A 75 -2.57 4.30 -4.72
CA ALA A 75 -1.85 5.34 -4.00
C ALA A 75 -2.41 5.48 -2.59
N VAL A 76 -1.53 5.51 -1.60
CA VAL A 76 -1.87 5.78 -0.19
C VAL A 76 -1.26 7.13 0.18
N SER A 77 -2.11 8.11 0.46
CA SER A 77 -1.67 9.41 0.94
C SER A 77 -1.29 9.37 2.42
N ILE A 78 -0.08 9.82 2.71
CA ILE A 78 0.50 9.91 4.04
C ILE A 78 0.67 11.39 4.36
N SER A 79 -0.14 11.89 5.29
CA SER A 79 -0.04 13.25 5.82
C SER A 79 0.09 13.21 7.34
N GLN A 80 0.70 14.25 7.93
CA GLN A 80 0.54 14.47 9.36
C GLN A 80 -0.92 14.83 9.64
N GLN A 81 -1.50 14.20 10.65
CA GLN A 81 -2.73 14.72 11.25
C GLN A 81 -2.31 15.82 12.23
N GLU A 82 -2.76 17.04 11.99
CA GLU A 82 -2.74 18.08 13.01
C GLU A 82 -3.74 17.67 14.11
N GLN A 83 -3.25 17.59 15.36
CA GLN A 83 -4.06 17.35 16.54
C GLN A 83 -4.75 18.62 17.00
#